data_AF-A0A1Z9SWQ1-F1
#
_entry.id   AF-A0A1Z9SWQ1-F1
#
_cell.length_a   1.000
_cell.length_b   1.000
_cell.length_c   1.000
_cell.angle_alpha   90.00
_cell.angle_beta   90.00
_cell.angle_gamma   90.00
#
_symmetry.space_group_name_H-M   'P 1'
#
loop_
_entity.id
_entity.type
_entity.pdbx_description
1 polymer ?
#
loop_
_entity_poly.entity_id
_entity_poly.type
_entity_poly.pdbx_seq_one_letter_code
_entity_poly.pdbx_strand_id
1 'polypeptide(L)'
;MKNYTYSLFPPKNFISSYKKHRHTIFKKETHTHIVPEKLNQHCLNPRSVSSLTEEMSIKKILILDRVINLEHEVCIVGHVNRSGTNFLIGNTPYKKKPQFPDMSNIYTPIKELDKIVVHTVGLERFFNFKGGNYYISNQTEKSAEESFDELFTKSK
;
A
#
# COMPACT_ATOMS: atom_id res chain seq x y z
N MET A 1 -20.17 0.55 -6.05
CA MET A 1 -19.14 0.26 -5.01
C MET A 1 -18.20 1.45 -4.97
N LYS A 2 -17.81 1.98 -3.80
CA LYS A 2 -16.85 3.11 -3.75
C LYS A 2 -15.45 2.59 -4.09
N ASN A 3 -14.81 3.18 -5.09
CA ASN A 3 -13.45 2.85 -5.46
C ASN A 3 -12.47 3.65 -4.60
N TYR A 4 -11.49 2.97 -4.02
CA TYR A 4 -10.43 3.56 -3.21
C TYR A 4 -9.09 3.37 -3.89
N THR A 5 -8.33 4.45 -4.00
CA THR A 5 -6.93 4.41 -4.44
C THR A 5 -6.02 4.87 -3.31
N TYR A 6 -4.82 4.31 -3.22
CA TYR A 6 -3.82 4.65 -2.22
C TYR A 6 -2.49 4.96 -2.88
N SER A 7 -1.81 6.03 -2.48
CA SER A 7 -0.44 6.28 -2.92
C SER A 7 0.33 7.13 -1.91
N LEU A 8 1.64 7.29 -2.12
CA LEU A 8 2.46 8.18 -1.29
C LEU A 8 2.30 9.66 -1.63
N PHE A 9 1.64 9.99 -2.74
CA PHE A 9 1.60 11.35 -3.25
C PHE A 9 0.15 11.82 -3.46
N PRO A 10 -0.15 13.11 -3.19
CA PRO A 10 -1.46 13.65 -3.47
C PRO A 10 -1.79 13.58 -4.98
N PRO A 11 -3.07 13.40 -5.34
CA PRO A 11 -3.49 13.47 -6.72
C PRO A 11 -3.42 14.93 -7.20
N LYS A 12 -3.15 15.14 -8.50
CA LYS A 12 -3.11 16.49 -9.09
C LYS A 12 -4.47 17.21 -9.00
N ASN A 13 -5.56 16.48 -9.25
CA ASN A 13 -6.91 17.03 -9.30
C ASN A 13 -7.82 16.34 -8.27
N PHE A 14 -8.56 17.13 -7.50
CA PHE A 14 -9.55 16.68 -6.52
C PHE A 14 -10.61 17.76 -6.26
N ILE A 15 -11.78 17.36 -5.78
CA ILE A 15 -12.91 18.23 -5.45
C ILE A 15 -12.74 18.82 -4.05
N SER A 16 -12.41 17.96 -3.08
CA SER A 16 -12.18 18.36 -1.70
C SER A 16 -11.22 17.41 -1.01
N SER A 17 -10.66 17.84 0.11
CA SER A 17 -9.82 16.98 0.94
C SER A 17 -10.08 17.19 2.43
N TYR A 18 -9.88 16.16 3.23
CA TYR A 18 -9.91 16.22 4.69
C TYR A 18 -8.94 15.22 5.30
N LYS A 19 -8.56 15.43 6.56
CA LYS A 19 -7.68 14.53 7.29
C LYS A 19 -8.47 13.55 8.15
N LYS A 20 -8.02 12.30 8.19
CA LYS A 20 -8.59 11.25 9.03
C LYS A 20 -7.57 10.16 9.30
N HIS A 21 -7.47 9.68 10.54
CA HIS A 21 -6.59 8.55 10.92
C HIS A 21 -5.16 8.67 10.38
N ARG A 22 -4.57 9.88 10.45
CA ARG A 22 -3.21 10.19 9.92
C ARG A 22 -3.04 10.00 8.42
N HIS A 23 -4.14 10.10 7.69
CA HIS A 23 -4.20 10.10 6.24
C HIS A 23 -4.93 11.36 5.77
N THR A 24 -4.56 11.84 4.59
CA THR A 24 -5.34 12.84 3.85
C THR A 24 -6.19 12.11 2.82
N ILE A 25 -7.49 12.38 2.85
CA ILE A 25 -8.52 11.78 2.01
C ILE A 25 -8.93 12.82 0.97
N PHE A 26 -8.68 12.52 -0.30
CA PHE A 26 -9.03 13.35 -1.44
C PHE A 26 -10.27 12.78 -2.13
N LYS A 27 -11.32 13.59 -2.23
CA LYS A 27 -12.54 13.25 -2.96
C LYS A 27 -12.38 13.62 -4.42
N LYS A 28 -12.61 12.66 -5.31
CA LYS A 28 -12.71 12.84 -6.76
C LYS A 28 -14.09 12.39 -7.21
N GLU A 29 -14.45 12.73 -8.44
CA GLU A 29 -15.79 12.44 -8.99
C GLU A 29 -16.13 10.95 -8.93
N THR A 30 -15.17 10.08 -9.29
CA THR A 30 -15.39 8.64 -9.45
C THR A 30 -14.85 7.78 -8.32
N HIS A 31 -13.94 8.31 -7.50
CA HIS A 31 -13.23 7.54 -6.48
C HIS A 31 -12.72 8.43 -5.33
N THR A 32 -12.28 7.78 -4.26
CA THR A 32 -11.56 8.44 -3.16
C THR A 32 -10.09 8.05 -3.21
N HIS A 33 -9.19 9.03 -3.16
CA HIS A 33 -7.75 8.81 -3.11
C HIS A 33 -7.23 9.06 -1.68
N ILE A 34 -6.42 8.16 -1.16
CA ILE A 34 -5.94 8.14 0.21
C ILE A 34 -4.41 8.28 0.19
N VAL A 35 -3.88 9.17 1.02
CA VAL A 35 -2.44 9.40 1.15
C VAL A 35 -2.07 9.42 2.62
N PRO A 36 -1.04 8.68 3.07
CA PRO A 36 -0.57 8.80 4.44
C PRO A 36 0.04 10.19 4.65
N GLU A 37 -0.18 10.80 5.81
CA GLU A 37 0.42 12.11 6.10
C GLU A 37 1.96 12.04 6.13
N LYS A 38 2.52 10.90 6.56
CA LYS A 38 3.95 10.62 6.57
C LYS A 38 4.22 9.13 6.38
N LEU A 39 5.34 8.79 5.75
CA LEU A 39 5.83 7.42 5.61
C LEU A 39 6.55 6.98 6.90
N ASN A 40 5.79 6.66 7.95
CA ASN A 40 6.35 6.24 9.24
C ASN A 40 5.43 5.29 10.01
N GLN A 41 5.97 4.69 11.08
CA GLN A 41 5.26 3.78 11.98
C GLN A 41 4.04 4.38 12.68
N HIS A 42 3.85 5.71 12.65
CA HIS A 42 2.69 6.35 13.26
C HIS A 42 1.50 6.39 12.31
N CYS A 43 1.73 6.55 11.01
CA CYS A 43 0.66 6.64 10.01
C CYS A 43 0.32 5.28 9.41
N LEU A 44 1.30 4.37 9.33
CA LEU A 44 1.18 3.08 8.60
C LEU A 44 1.13 1.84 9.51
N ASN A 45 0.95 2.04 10.83
CA ASN A 45 0.74 0.91 11.73
C ASN A 45 -0.68 0.30 11.55
N PRO A 46 -0.87 -0.95 12.01
CA PRO A 46 -2.17 -1.61 12.03
C PRO A 46 -3.32 -0.80 12.64
N ARG A 47 -3.09 -0.03 13.71
CA ARG A 47 -4.14 0.78 14.35
C ARG A 47 -4.68 1.85 13.41
N SER A 48 -3.77 2.62 12.80
CA SER A 48 -4.09 3.74 11.93
C SER A 48 -4.80 3.26 10.66
N VAL A 49 -4.27 2.21 10.03
CA VAL A 49 -4.83 1.63 8.80
C VAL A 49 -6.15 0.92 9.05
N SER A 50 -6.27 0.12 10.12
CA SER A 50 -7.51 -0.57 10.48
C SER A 50 -8.63 0.41 10.83
N SER A 51 -8.34 1.48 11.59
CA SER A 51 -9.36 2.47 11.94
C SER A 51 -9.88 3.21 10.69
N LEU A 52 -8.99 3.47 9.73
CA LEU A 52 -9.35 4.10 8.47
C LEU A 52 -10.26 3.21 7.61
N THR A 53 -9.85 1.96 7.43
CA THR A 53 -10.50 1.01 6.54
C THR A 53 -11.86 0.59 7.07
N GLU A 54 -11.99 0.42 8.40
CA GLU A 54 -13.28 0.15 9.06
C GLU A 54 -14.25 1.33 8.92
N GLU A 55 -13.81 2.55 9.27
CA GLU A 55 -14.67 3.73 9.20
C GLU A 55 -15.15 4.03 7.78
N MET A 56 -14.28 3.81 6.79
CA MET A 56 -14.61 4.05 5.38
C MET A 56 -15.21 2.81 4.68
N SER A 57 -15.39 1.71 5.40
CA SER A 57 -15.88 0.42 4.87
C SER A 57 -15.11 -0.03 3.61
N ILE A 58 -13.78 0.12 3.65
CA ILE A 58 -12.88 -0.27 2.55
C ILE A 58 -12.71 -1.78 2.58
N LYS A 59 -13.08 -2.44 1.48
CA LYS A 59 -12.89 -3.89 1.29
C LYS A 59 -11.78 -4.22 0.29
N LYS A 60 -11.52 -3.30 -0.64
CA LYS A 60 -10.51 -3.39 -1.68
C LYS A 60 -9.93 -2.00 -1.92
N ILE A 61 -8.64 -1.93 -2.15
CA ILE A 61 -7.93 -0.69 -2.47
C ILE A 61 -6.95 -0.92 -3.61
N LEU A 62 -6.90 0.03 -4.54
CA LEU A 62 -5.90 0.05 -5.59
C LEU A 62 -4.69 0.87 -5.13
N ILE A 63 -3.55 0.20 -4.94
CA ILE A 63 -2.30 0.86 -4.56
C ILE A 63 -1.56 1.30 -5.81
N LEU A 64 -1.39 2.62 -5.95
CA LEU A 64 -0.62 3.25 -7.00
C LEU A 64 0.78 3.54 -6.50
N ASP A 65 1.76 3.19 -7.31
CA ASP A 65 3.17 3.27 -6.94
C ASP A 65 4.00 3.73 -8.13
N ARG A 66 5.16 4.34 -7.85
CA ARG A 66 6.12 4.71 -8.89
C ARG A 66 7.20 3.65 -8.93
N VAL A 67 7.50 3.19 -10.13
CA VAL A 67 8.52 2.18 -10.37
C VAL A 67 9.54 2.72 -11.38
N ILE A 68 10.83 2.50 -11.08
CA ILE A 68 11.94 2.84 -11.99
C ILE A 68 12.23 1.63 -12.88
N ASN A 69 12.74 1.88 -14.09
CA ASN A 69 13.02 0.90 -15.14
C ASN A 69 11.75 0.28 -15.75
N LEU A 70 10.67 1.06 -15.87
CA LEU A 70 9.46 0.69 -16.59
C LEU A 70 9.11 1.76 -17.61
N GLU A 71 8.66 1.32 -18.78
CA GLU A 71 8.19 2.19 -19.87
C GLU A 71 6.66 2.26 -19.95
N HIS A 72 5.96 1.29 -19.34
CA HIS A 72 4.51 1.16 -19.37
C HIS A 72 3.92 0.76 -18.01
N GLU A 73 2.59 0.79 -17.92
CA GLU A 73 1.86 0.38 -16.71
C GLU A 73 1.89 -1.14 -16.54
N VAL A 74 2.08 -1.58 -15.29
CA VAL A 74 2.19 -2.99 -14.93
C VAL A 74 1.47 -3.26 -13.62
N CYS A 75 1.13 -4.52 -13.38
CA CYS A 75 0.60 -5.00 -12.12
C CYS A 75 1.70 -5.59 -11.25
N ILE A 76 1.80 -5.12 -10.01
CA ILE A 76 2.77 -5.63 -9.03
C ILE A 76 2.12 -6.81 -8.31
N VAL A 77 2.71 -7.99 -8.47
CA VAL A 77 2.19 -9.25 -7.91
C VAL A 77 3.06 -9.83 -6.81
N GLY A 78 4.18 -9.17 -6.52
CA GLY A 78 5.12 -9.57 -5.48
C GLY A 78 6.09 -8.45 -5.17
N HIS A 79 6.74 -8.54 -4.01
CA HIS A 79 7.79 -7.59 -3.66
C HIS A 79 8.87 -8.22 -2.78
N VAL A 80 10.07 -7.67 -2.88
CA VAL A 80 11.18 -7.91 -1.95
C VAL A 80 11.41 -6.62 -1.17
N ASN A 81 11.17 -6.66 0.14
CA ASN A 81 11.42 -5.50 1.00
C ASN A 81 12.92 -5.32 1.27
N ARG A 82 13.55 -4.35 0.58
CA ARG A 82 14.94 -3.93 0.80
C ARG A 82 15.04 -2.59 1.51
N SER A 83 13.92 -2.06 1.99
CA SER A 83 13.87 -0.75 2.61
C SER A 83 14.45 -0.73 4.02
N GLY A 84 14.54 -1.89 4.68
CA GLY A 84 14.94 -2.00 6.09
C GLY A 84 13.89 -1.46 7.06
N THR A 85 12.68 -1.16 6.59
CA THR A 85 11.58 -0.64 7.40
C THR A 85 10.44 -1.65 7.42
N ASN A 86 9.86 -1.86 8.60
CA ASN A 86 8.62 -2.61 8.77
C ASN A 86 7.71 -1.91 9.79
N PHE A 87 6.48 -1.60 9.37
CA PHE A 87 5.53 -0.81 10.17
C PHE A 87 4.71 -1.65 11.17
N LEU A 88 4.91 -2.98 11.18
CA LEU A 88 4.32 -3.92 12.13
C LEU A 88 5.15 -4.09 13.40
N ILE A 89 6.44 -3.69 13.39
CA ILE A 89 7.34 -3.80 14.55
C ILE A 89 6.72 -3.06 15.75
N GLY A 90 6.57 -3.76 16.87
CA GLY A 90 5.98 -3.23 18.10
C GLY A 90 4.48 -2.90 18.02
N ASN A 91 3.81 -3.18 16.89
CA ASN A 91 2.40 -2.85 16.66
C ASN A 91 1.52 -4.07 16.40
N THR A 92 2.10 -5.28 16.48
CA THR A 92 1.40 -6.57 16.34
C THR A 92 1.64 -7.44 17.60
N PRO A 93 0.68 -8.30 17.99
CA PRO A 93 -0.65 -8.48 17.40
C PRO A 93 -1.56 -7.25 17.63
N TYR A 94 -2.60 -7.12 16.81
CA TYR A 94 -3.60 -6.06 16.94
C TYR A 94 -5.01 -6.59 16.72
N LYS A 95 -5.94 -6.27 17.63
CA LYS A 95 -7.29 -6.88 17.70
C LYS A 95 -7.17 -8.41 17.70
N LYS A 96 -7.93 -9.10 16.83
CA LYS A 96 -7.92 -10.56 16.67
C LYS A 96 -7.01 -11.04 15.52
N LYS A 97 -6.07 -10.20 15.07
CA LYS A 97 -5.13 -10.53 13.98
C LYS A 97 -3.81 -11.06 14.57
N PRO A 98 -3.11 -11.98 13.89
CA PRO A 98 -1.91 -12.63 14.42
C PRO A 98 -0.74 -11.66 14.51
N GLN A 99 0.28 -12.08 15.27
CA GLN A 99 1.53 -11.35 15.39
C GLN A 99 2.35 -11.38 14.08
N PHE A 100 2.33 -12.51 13.38
CA PHE A 100 3.04 -12.71 12.11
C PHE A 100 2.02 -12.95 10.99
N PRO A 101 1.81 -11.97 10.09
CA PRO A 101 0.85 -12.13 9.02
C PRO A 101 1.37 -12.97 7.86
N ASP A 102 0.45 -13.73 7.24
CA ASP A 102 0.75 -14.41 5.98
C ASP A 102 0.87 -13.37 4.86
N MET A 103 1.96 -13.42 4.10
CA MET A 103 2.25 -12.50 3.00
C MET A 103 2.12 -13.17 1.63
N SER A 104 1.73 -14.45 1.58
CA SER A 104 1.77 -15.29 0.38
C SER A 104 0.82 -14.81 -0.72
N ASN A 105 -0.33 -14.24 -0.35
CA ASN A 105 -1.40 -13.86 -1.29
C ASN A 105 -1.93 -12.43 -1.06
N ILE A 106 -1.05 -11.48 -0.74
CA ILE A 106 -1.47 -10.08 -0.52
C ILE A 106 -1.89 -9.36 -1.81
N TYR A 107 -1.35 -9.76 -2.97
CA TYR A 107 -1.62 -9.11 -4.24
C TYR A 107 -2.65 -9.87 -5.06
N THR A 108 -3.64 -9.14 -5.57
CA THR A 108 -4.53 -9.64 -6.61
C THR A 108 -4.16 -9.07 -7.97
N PRO A 109 -3.81 -9.93 -8.94
CA PRO A 109 -3.45 -9.49 -10.27
C PRO A 109 -4.60 -8.78 -10.98
N ILE A 110 -4.28 -7.65 -11.62
CA ILE A 110 -5.16 -6.96 -12.56
C ILE A 110 -5.02 -7.66 -13.91
N LYS A 111 -6.15 -8.00 -14.54
CA LYS A 111 -6.16 -8.61 -15.88
C LYS A 111 -5.57 -7.63 -16.90
N GLU A 112 -4.99 -8.16 -17.97
CA GLU A 112 -4.47 -7.37 -19.11
C GLU A 112 -3.23 -6.52 -18.82
N LEU A 113 -2.73 -6.48 -17.58
CA LEU A 113 -1.46 -5.85 -17.22
C LEU A 113 -0.35 -6.89 -17.05
N ASP A 114 0.84 -6.56 -17.53
CA ASP A 114 2.04 -7.34 -17.28
C ASP A 114 2.31 -7.44 -15.78
N LYS A 115 2.75 -8.62 -15.33
CA LYS A 115 2.97 -8.92 -13.92
C LYS A 115 4.43 -8.82 -13.59
N ILE A 116 4.77 -8.03 -12.57
CA ILE A 116 6.16 -7.87 -12.13
C ILE A 116 6.32 -8.07 -10.62
N VAL A 117 7.55 -8.41 -10.23
CA VAL A 117 8.02 -8.39 -8.84
C VAL A 117 8.96 -7.19 -8.68
N VAL A 118 8.72 -6.38 -7.65
CA VAL A 118 9.51 -5.17 -7.38
C VAL A 118 10.40 -5.31 -6.15
N HIS A 119 11.47 -4.53 -6.10
CA HIS A 119 12.28 -4.32 -4.91
C HIS A 119 11.92 -2.97 -4.31
N THR A 120 11.48 -2.97 -3.05
CA THR A 120 11.19 -1.72 -2.35
C THR A 120 12.43 -1.23 -1.61
N VAL A 121 12.83 0.03 -1.81
CA VAL A 121 14.10 0.56 -1.28
C VAL A 121 13.94 1.77 -0.35
N GLY A 122 12.73 2.31 -0.25
CA GLY A 122 12.43 3.56 0.46
C GLY A 122 12.77 4.81 -0.35
N LEU A 123 12.22 5.97 0.05
CA LEU A 123 12.23 7.21 -0.74
C LEU A 123 13.64 7.69 -1.10
N GLU A 124 14.57 7.70 -0.15
CA GLU A 124 15.94 8.19 -0.36
C GLU A 124 16.68 7.37 -1.43
N ARG A 125 16.69 6.04 -1.29
CA ARG A 125 17.32 5.15 -2.27
C ARG A 125 16.59 5.13 -3.60
N PHE A 126 15.27 5.35 -3.59
CA PHE A 126 14.48 5.42 -4.81
C PHE A 126 14.89 6.62 -5.67
N PHE A 127 14.97 7.82 -5.09
CA PHE A 127 15.36 9.02 -5.85
C PHE A 127 16.83 9.03 -6.28
N ASN A 128 17.68 8.30 -5.55
CA ASN A 128 19.10 8.18 -5.85
C ASN A 128 19.45 6.92 -6.66
N PHE A 129 18.45 6.14 -7.11
CA PHE A 129 18.70 4.88 -7.79
C PHE A 129 19.35 5.13 -9.17
N LYS A 130 20.52 4.52 -9.40
CA LYS A 130 21.26 4.61 -10.66
C LYS A 130 21.46 3.22 -11.25
N GLY A 131 20.63 2.86 -12.23
CA GLY A 131 20.80 1.66 -13.04
C GLY A 131 20.58 0.32 -12.31
N GLY A 132 20.50 -0.76 -13.08
CA GLY A 132 20.32 -2.13 -12.58
C GLY A 132 19.15 -2.85 -13.26
N ASN A 133 19.15 -4.18 -13.19
CA ASN A 133 18.17 -5.03 -13.88
C ASN A 133 16.93 -5.34 -13.00
N TYR A 134 16.64 -4.50 -12.01
CA TYR A 134 15.53 -4.68 -11.08
C TYR A 134 14.50 -3.58 -11.23
N TYR A 135 13.22 -3.91 -11.01
CA TYR A 135 12.15 -2.94 -10.87
C TYR A 135 12.16 -2.38 -9.45
N ILE A 136 12.39 -1.08 -9.31
CA ILE A 136 12.53 -0.43 -8.00
C ILE A 136 11.28 0.37 -7.66
N SER A 137 10.70 0.12 -6.49
CA SER A 137 9.53 0.80 -5.95
C SER A 137 9.89 1.70 -4.76
N ASN A 138 9.17 2.81 -4.60
CA ASN A 138 9.40 3.79 -3.54
C ASN A 138 8.71 3.45 -2.19
N GLN A 139 7.74 2.53 -2.20
CA GLN A 139 6.93 2.20 -1.01
C GLN A 139 7.65 1.20 -0.12
N THR A 140 7.90 1.55 1.14
CA THR A 140 8.66 0.73 2.10
C THR A 140 7.98 -0.59 2.47
N GLU A 141 6.65 -0.68 2.41
CA GLU A 141 5.88 -1.94 2.51
C GLU A 141 4.58 -1.79 1.71
N LYS A 142 4.13 -2.86 1.06
CA LYS A 142 2.81 -2.91 0.41
C LYS A 142 1.89 -3.77 1.25
N SER A 143 1.03 -3.14 2.03
CA SER A 143 -0.17 -3.80 2.54
C SER A 143 -1.18 -3.85 1.42
N ALA A 144 -1.07 -4.79 0.50
CA ALA A 144 -2.08 -4.98 -0.52
C ALA A 144 -3.35 -5.57 0.15
N GLU A 145 -4.44 -4.79 0.14
CA GLU A 145 -5.74 -5.20 0.65
C GLU A 145 -6.52 -5.98 -0.41
N GLU A 146 -6.04 -7.17 -0.76
CA GLU A 146 -7.03 -8.23 -0.83
C GLU A 146 -7.04 -8.92 0.51
N SER A 147 -7.99 -8.41 1.31
CA SER A 147 -8.53 -9.01 2.50
C SER A 147 -7.63 -8.92 3.75
N PHE A 148 -7.83 -7.86 4.52
CA PHE A 148 -7.60 -7.98 5.96
C PHE A 148 -8.36 -9.18 6.58
N ASP A 149 -9.31 -9.81 5.87
CA ASP A 149 -10.03 -11.02 6.29
C ASP A 149 -9.56 -12.37 5.68
N GLU A 150 -8.95 -12.43 4.48
CA GLU A 150 -8.45 -13.68 3.87
C GLU A 150 -6.94 -13.88 4.04
N LEU A 151 -6.18 -12.84 4.41
CA LEU A 151 -4.80 -12.98 4.90
C LEU A 151 -4.70 -13.80 6.20
N PHE A 152 -5.85 -14.16 6.81
CA PHE A 152 -5.91 -14.74 8.15
C PHE A 152 -6.95 -15.85 8.34
N THR A 153 -7.55 -16.41 7.28
CA THR A 153 -8.57 -17.48 7.37
C THR A 153 -8.09 -18.88 7.00
N LYS A 154 -6.79 -19.18 7.14
CA LYS A 154 -6.33 -20.59 7.19
C LYS A 154 -5.38 -20.86 8.34
N SER A 155 -5.92 -20.82 9.57
CA SER A 155 -5.52 -21.86 10.52
C SER A 155 -6.31 -23.11 10.14
N LYS A 156 -5.61 -24.22 9.89
CA LYS A 156 -6.22 -25.53 10.08
C LYS A 156 -6.71 -25.67 11.51
#